data_AF-A0A8X6HQS5-F1
#
_entry.id   AF-A0A8X6HQS5-F1
#
_cell.length_a   1.000
_cell.length_b   1.000
_cell.length_c   1.000
_cell.angle_alpha   90.00
_cell.angle_beta   90.00
_cell.angle_gamma   90.00
#
_symmetry.space_group_name_H-M   'P 1'
#
loop_
_entity.id
_entity.type
_entity.pdbx_description
1 polymer ?
#
loop_
_entity_poly.entity_id
_entity_poly.type
_entity_poly.pdbx_seq_one_letter_code
_entity_poly.pdbx_strand_id
1 'polypeptide(L)' 'MATSRIGSKIENLIDSNPIDLIENEENSTTLLSYSGGVSHPDLLLMHPTLSDRVQHKLIDSPGGAGHKILL' A
#
# COMPACT_ATOMS: atom_id res chain seq x y z
N MET A 1 2.18 -9.40 14.98
CA MET A 1 1.03 -8.52 15.31
C MET A 1 -0.21 -9.21 14.77
N ALA A 2 -1.31 -9.29 15.52
CA ALA A 2 -2.48 -10.01 15.04
C ALA A 2 -3.14 -9.22 13.90
N THR A 3 -3.09 -9.73 12.67
CA THR A 3 -3.83 -9.13 11.55
C THR A 3 -5.33 -9.28 11.78
N SER A 4 -6.09 -8.25 11.42
CA SER A 4 -7.56 -8.33 11.46
C SER A 4 -8.02 -9.46 10.53
N ARG A 5 -9.22 -10.00 10.73
CA ARG A 5 -9.79 -11.03 9.84
C ARG A 5 -9.77 -10.64 8.35
N ILE A 6 -9.80 -9.33 8.07
CA ILE A 6 -9.69 -8.79 6.71
C ILE A 6 -8.23 -8.79 6.28
N GLY A 7 -7.30 -8.33 7.12
CA GLY A 7 -5.86 -8.39 6.86
C GLY A 7 -5.40 -9.80 6.49
N SER A 8 -5.77 -10.81 7.28
CA SER A 8 -5.38 -12.20 6.99
C SER A 8 -5.94 -12.73 5.66
N LYS A 9 -7.09 -12.22 5.19
CA LYS A 9 -7.61 -12.60 3.86
C LYS A 9 -6.79 -11.99 2.73
N ILE A 10 -6.31 -10.77 2.90
CA ILE A 10 -5.46 -10.09 1.92
C ILE A 10 -4.07 -10.73 1.91
N GLU A 11 -3.48 -11.02 3.08
CA GLU A 11 -2.23 -11.77 3.20
C GLU A 11 -2.33 -13.11 2.47
N ASN A 12 -3.37 -13.91 2.74
CA ASN A 12 -3.60 -15.18 2.04
C ASN A 12 -3.76 -15.01 0.52
N LEU A 13 -4.39 -13.93 0.04
CA LEU A 13 -4.52 -13.67 -1.39
C LEU A 13 -3.16 -13.41 -2.03
N ILE A 14 -2.31 -12.62 -1.39
CA ILE A 14 -0.96 -12.31 -1.87
C ILE A 14 -0.11 -13.59 -1.85
N ASP A 15 -0.07 -14.30 -0.72
CA ASP A 15 0.77 -15.49 -0.53
C ASP A 15 0.40 -16.67 -1.45
N SER A 16 -0.87 -16.74 -1.87
CA SER A 16 -1.37 -17.84 -2.72
C SER A 16 -1.25 -17.57 -4.22
N ASN A 17 -0.79 -16.38 -4.64
CA ASN A 17 -0.74 -15.98 -6.04
C ASN A 17 0.65 -15.42 -6.39
N PRO A 18 1.03 -15.36 -7.69
CA PRO A 18 2.23 -14.65 -8.11
C PRO A 18 1.97 -13.15 -8.05
N ILE A 19 1.96 -12.61 -6.84
CA ILE A 19 1.75 -11.19 -6.54
C ILE A 19 2.86 -10.76 -5.59
N ASP A 20 3.65 -9.79 -6.01
CA ASP A 20 4.56 -9.07 -5.13
C ASP A 20 3.80 -7.90 -4.49
N LEU A 21 3.86 -7.83 -3.17
CA LEU A 21 3.50 -6.63 -2.44
C LEU A 21 4.66 -5.64 -2.56
N ILE A 22 4.37 -4.48 -3.15
CA ILE A 22 5.34 -3.43 -3.32
C ILE A 22 5.23 -2.47 -2.14
N GLU A 23 6.18 -2.57 -1.23
CA GLU A 23 6.30 -1.67 -0.10
C GLU A 23 6.68 -0.26 -0.58
N ASN A 24 6.07 0.74 0.03
CA ASN A 24 6.57 2.10 -0.11
C ASN A 24 7.91 2.21 0.63
N GLU A 25 8.95 2.70 -0.07
CA GLU A 25 10.34 2.77 0.43
C GLU A 25 10.46 3.47 1.79
N GLU A 26 9.61 4.46 2.07
CA GLU A 26 9.67 5.24 3.31
C GLU A 26 8.82 4.66 4.45
N ASN A 27 8.04 3.60 4.21
CA ASN A 27 7.02 3.09 5.12
C ASN A 27 6.05 4.21 5.62
N SER A 28 5.90 5.25 4.80
CA SER A 28 5.07 6.42 5.10
C SER A 28 3.59 6.05 5.09
N THR A 29 2.81 6.65 6.00
CA THR A 29 1.35 6.48 6.05
C THR A 29 0.70 7.05 4.79
N THR A 30 -0.19 6.30 4.16
CA THR A 30 -0.86 6.73 2.93
C THR A 30 -2.17 7.44 3.19
N LEU A 31 -2.72 7.39 4.41
CA LEU A 31 -3.97 8.06 4.78
C LEU A 31 -3.82 8.88 6.07
N LEU A 32 -4.21 10.15 6.00
CA LEU A 32 -4.57 10.99 7.15
C LEU A 32 -6.11 11.12 7.19
N SER A 33 -6.74 10.51 8.19
CA SER A 33 -8.19 10.59 8.39
C SER A 33 -8.60 11.98 8.86
N TYR A 34 -9.87 12.34 8.66
CA TYR A 34 -10.45 13.57 9.21
C TYR A 34 -10.30 13.68 10.74
N SER A 35 -10.31 12.55 11.45
CA SER A 35 -10.08 12.49 12.90
C SER A 35 -8.61 12.65 13.30
N GLY A 36 -7.70 12.91 12.35
CA GLY A 36 -6.26 13.04 12.59
C GLY A 36 -5.52 11.70 12.76
N GLY A 37 -6.21 10.58 12.52
CA GLY A 37 -5.58 9.26 12.56
C GLY A 37 -4.76 9.04 11.29
N VAL A 38 -3.57 8.49 11.44
CA VAL A 38 -2.72 8.11 10.30
C VAL A 38 -2.73 6.59 10.12
N SER A 39 -2.87 6.13 8.89
CA SER A 39 -2.87 4.70 8.56
C SER A 39 -2.31 4.43 7.17
N HIS A 40 -2.11 3.14 6.86
CA HIS A 40 -1.59 2.67 5.57
C HIS A 40 -2.57 1.65 4.96
N PRO A 41 -3.76 2.08 4.50
CA PRO A 41 -4.75 1.17 3.93
C PRO A 41 -4.51 0.86 2.45
N ASP A 42 -3.69 1.67 1.76
CA ASP A 42 -3.45 1.55 0.32
C ASP A 42 -2.35 0.52 0.08
N LEU A 43 -2.58 -0.39 -0.88
CA LEU A 43 -1.64 -1.46 -1.23
C LEU A 43 -1.26 -1.34 -2.70
N LEU A 44 0.03 -1.45 -3.00
CA LEU A 44 0.53 -1.59 -4.36
C LEU A 44 0.89 -3.05 -4.60
N LEU A 45 0.17 -3.68 -5.54
CA LEU A 45 0.37 -5.08 -5.89
C LEU A 45 0.88 -5.17 -7.33
N MET A 46 1.87 -6.02 -7.55
CA MET A 46 2.50 -6.19 -8.86
C MET A 46 2.66 -7.66 -9.20
N HIS A 47 2.59 -8.02 -10.47
CA HIS A 47 2.99 -9.36 -10.89
C HIS A 47 4.54 -9.46 -10.88
N PRO A 48 5.15 -10.55 -10.37
CA PRO A 48 6.60 -10.68 -10.22
C PRO A 48 7.42 -10.42 -11.49
N THR A 49 6.83 -10.64 -12.67
CA THR A 49 7.50 -10.38 -13.95
C THR A 49 7.67 -8.89 -14.27
N LEU A 50 7.02 -8.01 -13.52
CA LEU A 50 7.06 -6.55 -13.68
C LEU A 50 7.86 -5.85 -12.57
N SER A 51 8.13 -6.53 -11.45
CA SER A 51 8.75 -5.94 -10.26
C SER A 51 10.11 -5.29 -10.53
N ASP A 52 10.93 -5.88 -11.39
CA ASP A 52 12.23 -5.32 -11.77
C ASP A 52 12.14 -4.23 -12.87
N ARG A 53 10.93 -3.95 -13.38
CA ARG A 53 10.72 -3.11 -14.57
C ARG A 53 10.02 -1.78 -14.27
N VAL A 54 9.50 -1.62 -13.06
CA VAL A 54 8.71 -0.46 -12.66
C VAL A 54 9.36 0.15 -11.42
N GLN A 55 9.70 1.44 -11.51
CA GLN A 55 10.04 2.24 -10.34
C GLN A 55 8.77 2.92 -9.85
N HIS A 56 8.49 2.85 -8.55
CA HIS A 56 7.37 3.51 -7.90
C HIS A 56 7.86 4.52 -6.87
N LYS A 57 7.09 5.59 -6.64
CA LYS A 57 7.35 6.56 -5.58
C LYS A 57 6.05 7.11 -5.01
N LEU A 58 5.96 7.23 -3.69
CA LEU A 58 4.89 8.03 -3.08
C LEU A 58 5.14 9.52 -3.27
N ILE A 59 4.10 10.24 -3.68
CA ILE A 59 4.06 11.69 -3.70
C ILE A 59 2.88 12.18 -2.87
N ASP A 60 3.06 13.28 -2.15
CA ASP A 60 1.96 13.92 -1.44
C ASP A 60 0.95 14.46 -2.46
N SER A 61 -0.34 14.16 -2.25
CA SER A 61 -1.40 14.66 -3.12
C SER A 61 -1.45 16.19 -3.05
N PRO A 62 -1.45 16.92 -4.18
CA PRO A 62 -1.55 18.37 -4.19
C PRO A 62 -2.95 18.88 -3.77
N GLY A 63 -3.88 18.00 -3.36
CA GLY A 63 -5.20 18.38 -2.88
C GLY A 63 -5.84 17.40 -1.90
N GLY A 64 -5.90 17.80 -0.63
CA GLY A 64 -7.03 17.68 0.32
C GLY A 64 -7.68 16.34 0.68
N ALA A 65 -7.45 15.24 -0.03
CA ALA A 65 -8.18 13.99 0.18
C ALA A 65 -7.71 13.16 1.39
N GLY A 66 -6.66 13.60 2.08
CA GLY A 66 -6.00 12.84 3.15
C GLY A 66 -5.17 11.64 2.66
N HIS A 67 -5.43 11.15 1.45
CA HIS A 67 -4.64 10.11 0.79
C HIS A 67 -3.39 10.67 0.08
N LYS A 68 -2.28 9.93 0.17
CA LYS A 68 -1.08 10.13 -0.66
C LYS A 68 -1.27 9.44 -2.03
N ILE A 69 -0.55 9.93 -3.04
CA ILE A 69 -0.60 9.37 -4.40
C ILE A 69 0.59 8.42 -4.58
N LEU A 70 0.32 7.23 -5.12
CA LEU A 70 1.34 6.32 -5.65
C LEU A 70 1.58 6.69 -7.12
N LEU A 71 2.83 7.01 -7.47
CA LEU A 71 3.29 7.27 -8.85
C LEU A 71 4.19 6.15 -9.34
#